data_AF-A0A2R6K314-F1
#
_entry.id   AF-A0A2R6K314-F1
#
_cell.length_a   1.000
_cell.length_b   1.000
_cell.length_c   1.000
_cell.angle_alpha   90.00
_cell.angle_beta   90.00
_cell.angle_gamma   90.00
#
_symmetry.space_group_name_H-M   'P 1'
#
loop_
_entity.id
_entity.type
_entity.pdbx_description
1 polymer ?
#
loop_
_entity_poly.entity_id
_entity_poly.type
_entity_poly.pdbx_seq_one_letter_code
_entity_poly.pdbx_strand_id
1 'polypeptide(L)'
;MGSDSSEPFSSKLRVPEALTFDDVLLRPAESTVEPDDADTSTRVSTNVSLTVPVLSAAMDTITESDMAIEMARRGGLGVLHRSMAVEETVREIERVKRADELFIRREDVVTADPKGTVEEIDEQMERAGVSGAPVVDSDDRVLGIISGTDIRPYLGIGESDPVREAMTDEVITARGDVSAREALELMYEHKIERAPIVDDDDRLTGLVTMQGILQRREYDAAARDDDGSLRVGCAVGPFEVDRARAADEAGADVLFIDCAHAHNMNVIDSAREIREEVAADVVVGNIGTREAAEALVPFADGLKVGIGPGSICTTRVVTGTGMPQISAIAEVADVAAREDVPVIADGGIRYSGDAIKAIAAGADAVMLGSYFAGTDEAPGRVITMNGKRYKQYRGMGSVGAMRSGGGDRYLREEGSGGDGADEEYIPEGVEAATPYKGSVESELHQLVGGMQAGMGYVGSETIPGFKTRSELVRVSSAGQQEGHPHDVVITDEAPNYSPNE
;
A
#
# COMPACT_ATOMS: atom_id res chain seq x y z
N MET A 1 -40.17 8.40 -30.04
CA MET A 1 -40.16 7.02 -30.55
C MET A 1 -40.38 6.12 -29.35
N GLY A 2 -41.54 5.44 -29.29
CA GLY A 2 -41.97 4.67 -28.13
C GLY A 2 -41.08 3.45 -27.94
N SER A 3 -40.65 3.22 -26.69
CA SER A 3 -40.00 1.99 -26.27
C SER A 3 -41.00 0.85 -26.40
N ASP A 4 -40.83 0.00 -27.40
CA ASP A 4 -41.57 -1.24 -27.55
C ASP A 4 -41.12 -2.17 -26.41
N SER A 5 -41.94 -2.32 -25.38
CA SER A 5 -41.68 -3.16 -24.20
C SER A 5 -41.88 -4.66 -24.50
N SER A 6 -41.84 -5.06 -25.77
CA SER A 6 -42.13 -6.43 -26.24
C SER A 6 -40.89 -7.31 -26.43
N GLU A 7 -39.68 -6.75 -26.28
CA GLU A 7 -38.40 -7.45 -26.56
C GLU A 7 -37.47 -7.52 -25.34
N PRO A 8 -37.86 -8.15 -24.21
CA PRO A 8 -37.09 -8.12 -22.96
C PRO A 8 -35.74 -8.86 -23.02
N PHE A 9 -35.54 -9.72 -24.03
CA PHE A 9 -34.31 -10.52 -24.17
C PHE A 9 -33.38 -9.99 -25.26
N SER A 10 -33.91 -9.67 -26.45
CA SER A 10 -33.09 -9.16 -27.56
C SER A 10 -32.63 -7.71 -27.35
N SER A 11 -33.36 -6.92 -26.56
CA SER A 11 -32.89 -5.59 -26.14
C SER A 11 -31.60 -5.64 -25.31
N LYS A 12 -31.35 -6.74 -24.56
CA LYS A 12 -30.10 -6.96 -23.82
C LYS A 12 -28.87 -7.08 -24.71
N LEU A 13 -29.05 -7.35 -26.01
CA LEU A 13 -27.96 -7.41 -26.99
C LEU A 13 -27.66 -6.03 -27.61
N ARG A 14 -28.48 -5.00 -27.33
CA ARG A 14 -28.25 -3.63 -27.79
C ARG A 14 -27.42 -2.87 -26.75
N VAL A 15 -26.18 -3.33 -26.56
CA VAL A 15 -25.25 -2.78 -25.57
C VAL A 15 -24.40 -1.65 -26.19
N PRO A 16 -24.14 -0.55 -25.45
CA PRO A 16 -23.12 0.41 -25.82
C PRO A 16 -21.73 -0.25 -25.90
N GLU A 17 -20.84 0.33 -26.70
CA GLU A 17 -19.44 -0.09 -26.73
C GLU A 17 -18.75 0.29 -25.42
N ALA A 18 -17.93 -0.62 -24.88
CA ALA A 18 -17.13 -0.41 -23.68
C ALA A 18 -15.66 -0.74 -23.99
N LEU A 19 -14.75 0.00 -23.39
CA LEU A 19 -13.33 0.08 -23.78
C LEU A 19 -12.40 -0.35 -22.65
N THR A 20 -11.28 -0.96 -23.02
CA THR A 20 -10.14 -1.24 -22.15
C THR A 20 -8.94 -0.35 -22.50
N PHE A 21 -7.81 -0.49 -21.80
CA PHE A 21 -6.60 0.30 -22.02
C PHE A 21 -6.03 0.19 -23.44
N ASP A 22 -6.16 -0.98 -24.06
CA ASP A 22 -5.69 -1.28 -25.41
C ASP A 22 -6.54 -0.66 -26.52
N ASP A 23 -7.79 -0.29 -26.22
CA ASP A 23 -8.69 0.31 -27.20
C ASP A 23 -8.47 1.81 -27.36
N VAL A 24 -7.63 2.43 -26.51
CA VAL A 24 -7.44 3.89 -26.46
C VAL A 24 -5.99 4.33 -26.32
N LEU A 25 -5.69 5.51 -26.84
CA LEU A 25 -4.45 6.27 -26.61
C LEU A 25 -4.77 7.66 -26.06
N LEU A 26 -3.80 8.28 -25.40
CA LEU A 26 -3.85 9.69 -25.06
C LEU A 26 -3.52 10.53 -26.29
N ARG A 27 -4.34 11.53 -26.57
CA ARG A 27 -4.08 12.52 -27.61
C ARG A 27 -3.07 13.55 -27.09
N PRO A 28 -1.91 13.74 -27.75
CA PRO A 28 -0.99 14.81 -27.39
C PRO A 28 -1.63 16.20 -27.56
N ALA A 29 -1.24 17.15 -26.71
CA ALA A 29 -1.75 18.52 -26.71
C ALA A 29 -0.59 19.54 -26.58
N GLU A 30 -0.93 20.82 -26.65
CA GLU A 30 0.05 21.89 -26.42
C GLU A 30 0.59 21.81 -24.98
N SER A 31 1.92 21.87 -24.84
CA SER A 31 2.61 21.73 -23.56
C SER A 31 3.82 22.64 -23.47
N THR A 32 3.99 23.22 -22.27
CA THR A 32 5.22 23.84 -21.78
C THR A 32 5.71 23.17 -20.50
N VAL A 33 5.14 22.01 -20.17
CA VAL A 33 5.40 21.28 -18.93
C VAL A 33 6.55 20.33 -19.16
N GLU A 34 7.63 20.49 -18.40
CA GLU A 34 8.69 19.50 -18.33
C GLU A 34 8.21 18.32 -17.46
N PRO A 35 8.36 17.06 -17.90
CA PRO A 35 7.86 15.90 -17.16
C PRO A 35 8.30 15.85 -15.69
N ASP A 36 9.57 16.16 -15.41
CA ASP A 36 10.13 16.09 -14.06
C ASP A 36 9.50 17.13 -13.09
N ASP A 37 8.89 18.20 -13.62
CA ASP A 37 8.22 19.25 -12.85
C ASP A 37 6.74 18.93 -12.59
N ALA A 38 6.19 17.87 -13.19
CA ALA A 38 4.79 17.50 -13.05
C ALA A 38 4.50 16.93 -11.64
N ASP A 39 3.54 17.56 -10.94
CA ASP A 39 3.07 17.15 -9.62
C ASP A 39 2.07 16.00 -9.72
N THR A 40 2.50 14.84 -9.23
CA THR A 40 1.71 13.60 -9.21
C THR A 40 0.89 13.42 -7.94
N SER A 41 0.87 14.40 -7.04
CA SER A 41 0.13 14.30 -5.78
C SER A 41 -1.36 14.09 -6.02
N THR A 42 -1.98 13.27 -5.18
CA THR A 42 -3.37 12.84 -5.32
C THR A 42 -4.04 12.53 -3.98
N ARG A 43 -5.31 12.15 -4.02
CA ARG A 43 -6.06 11.56 -2.90
C ARG A 43 -6.47 10.13 -3.22
N VAL A 44 -6.47 9.28 -2.21
CA VAL A 44 -7.00 7.91 -2.27
C VAL A 44 -8.29 7.74 -1.49
N SER A 45 -8.56 8.68 -0.58
CA SER A 45 -9.82 8.83 0.14
C SER A 45 -10.03 10.31 0.50
N THR A 46 -11.14 10.64 1.13
CA THR A 46 -11.50 12.02 1.52
C THR A 46 -10.37 12.75 2.24
N ASN A 47 -9.71 12.09 3.20
CA ASN A 47 -8.72 12.70 4.09
C ASN A 47 -7.28 12.22 3.83
N VAL A 48 -7.07 11.20 3.00
CA VAL A 48 -5.73 10.65 2.75
C VAL A 48 -5.20 11.08 1.39
N SER A 49 -4.13 11.87 1.44
CA SER A 49 -3.35 12.30 0.28
C SER A 49 -2.03 11.54 0.16
N LEU A 50 -1.58 11.38 -1.08
CA LEU A 50 -0.34 10.73 -1.48
C LEU A 50 0.45 11.65 -2.41
N THR A 51 1.77 11.50 -2.47
CA THR A 51 2.63 12.24 -3.41
C THR A 51 2.77 11.51 -4.76
N VAL A 52 2.54 10.19 -4.78
CA VAL A 52 2.39 9.42 -6.02
C VAL A 52 1.06 8.65 -6.06
N PRO A 53 0.40 8.55 -7.22
CA PRO A 53 -0.96 8.03 -7.34
C PRO A 53 -1.00 6.50 -7.47
N VAL A 54 -0.23 5.80 -6.63
CA VAL A 54 0.02 4.36 -6.78
C VAL A 54 -0.14 3.64 -5.45
N LEU A 55 -0.93 2.55 -5.47
CA LEU A 55 -1.12 1.65 -4.35
C LEU A 55 -0.66 0.23 -4.71
N SER A 56 -0.12 -0.51 -3.74
CA SER A 56 0.08 -1.95 -3.87
C SER A 56 -1.18 -2.71 -3.45
N ALA A 57 -1.54 -3.74 -4.20
CA ALA A 57 -2.80 -4.46 -4.00
C ALA A 57 -2.82 -5.30 -2.71
N ALA A 58 -4.00 -5.41 -2.10
CA ALA A 58 -4.25 -6.20 -0.89
C ALA A 58 -4.26 -7.71 -1.17
N MET A 59 -3.07 -8.28 -1.36
CA MET A 59 -2.88 -9.69 -1.69
C MET A 59 -1.70 -10.28 -0.91
N ASP A 60 -1.82 -11.55 -0.52
CA ASP A 60 -0.82 -12.31 0.24
C ASP A 60 0.51 -12.57 -0.46
N THR A 61 0.60 -12.23 -1.75
CA THR A 61 1.82 -12.29 -2.56
C THR A 61 2.26 -10.92 -3.04
N ILE A 62 1.65 -9.85 -2.53
CA ILE A 62 1.95 -8.46 -2.92
C ILE A 62 2.29 -7.59 -1.72
N THR A 63 1.43 -7.52 -0.69
CA THR A 63 1.57 -6.49 0.36
C THR A 63 1.50 -7.06 1.76
N GLU A 64 2.66 -7.10 2.40
CA GLU A 64 2.87 -7.12 3.85
C GLU A 64 3.62 -5.83 4.25
N SER A 65 4.04 -5.71 5.51
CA SER A 65 4.69 -4.54 6.08
C SER A 65 5.90 -4.04 5.27
N ASP A 66 6.76 -4.93 4.77
CA ASP A 66 7.95 -4.51 3.99
C ASP A 66 7.57 -3.77 2.70
N MET A 67 6.58 -4.28 1.95
CA MET A 67 6.02 -3.59 0.80
C MET A 67 5.34 -2.27 1.21
N ALA A 68 4.55 -2.29 2.28
CA ALA A 68 3.81 -1.10 2.71
C ALA A 68 4.73 0.03 3.18
N ILE A 69 5.79 -0.29 3.91
CA ILE A 69 6.82 0.65 4.34
C ILE A 69 7.48 1.29 3.12
N GLU A 70 7.96 0.47 2.17
CA GLU A 70 8.68 1.01 1.02
C GLU A 70 7.76 1.81 0.08
N MET A 71 6.51 1.37 -0.13
CA MET A 71 5.51 2.15 -0.86
C MET A 71 5.28 3.51 -0.20
N ALA A 72 5.06 3.54 1.12
CA ALA A 72 4.82 4.79 1.85
C ALA A 72 6.04 5.72 1.83
N ARG A 73 7.26 5.19 1.98
CA ARG A 73 8.51 5.96 1.86
C ARG A 73 8.67 6.65 0.50
N ARG A 74 8.16 6.02 -0.55
CA ARG A 74 8.17 6.58 -1.92
C ARG A 74 6.92 7.36 -2.28
N GLY A 75 6.06 7.63 -1.30
CA GLY A 75 4.91 8.51 -1.48
C GLY A 75 3.62 7.82 -1.92
N GLY A 76 3.64 6.50 -2.09
CA GLY A 76 2.49 5.68 -2.42
C GLY A 76 1.82 5.12 -1.17
N LEU A 77 0.98 4.09 -1.33
CA LEU A 77 0.34 3.41 -0.20
C LEU A 77 0.37 1.90 -0.38
N GLY A 78 0.83 1.18 0.64
CA GLY A 78 0.62 -0.26 0.71
C GLY A 78 -0.70 -0.61 1.38
N VAL A 79 -1.47 -1.51 0.79
CA VAL A 79 -2.69 -2.06 1.40
C VAL A 79 -2.45 -3.49 1.87
N LEU A 80 -2.38 -3.71 3.19
CA LEU A 80 -2.22 -5.03 3.79
C LEU A 80 -3.41 -5.93 3.45
N HIS A 81 -3.15 -7.21 3.21
CA HIS A 81 -4.20 -8.18 2.90
C HIS A 81 -4.89 -8.72 4.16
N ARG A 82 -6.13 -9.22 4.00
CA ARG A 82 -6.89 -9.85 5.11
C ARG A 82 -6.63 -11.33 5.35
N SER A 83 -5.81 -12.00 4.53
CA SER A 83 -5.45 -13.43 4.68
C SER A 83 -4.49 -13.72 5.85
N MET A 84 -4.74 -13.12 7.01
CA MET A 84 -3.97 -13.28 8.24
C MET A 84 -4.92 -13.13 9.45
N ALA A 85 -4.50 -13.64 10.60
CA ALA A 85 -5.23 -13.46 11.85
C ALA A 85 -5.30 -11.97 12.24
N VAL A 86 -6.31 -11.56 13.02
CA VAL A 86 -6.49 -10.16 13.41
C VAL A 86 -5.27 -9.65 14.19
N GLU A 87 -4.72 -10.46 15.08
CA GLU A 87 -3.53 -10.12 15.85
C GLU A 87 -2.30 -9.91 14.97
N GLU A 88 -2.20 -10.65 13.86
CA GLU A 88 -1.12 -10.47 12.89
C GLU A 88 -1.32 -9.21 12.05
N THR A 89 -2.57 -8.91 11.66
CA THR A 89 -2.91 -7.63 11.00
C THR A 89 -2.48 -6.44 11.84
N VAL A 90 -2.77 -6.46 13.14
CA VAL A 90 -2.36 -5.41 14.08
C VAL A 90 -0.83 -5.27 14.10
N ARG A 91 -0.08 -6.37 14.19
CA ARG A 91 1.40 -6.32 14.18
C ARG A 91 1.96 -5.76 12.89
N GLU A 92 1.41 -6.14 11.75
CA GLU A 92 1.85 -5.63 10.45
C GLU A 92 1.58 -4.13 10.31
N ILE A 93 0.42 -3.64 10.78
CA ILE A 93 0.11 -2.20 10.83
C ILE A 93 1.11 -1.48 11.74
N GLU A 94 1.28 -1.94 12.98
CA GLU A 94 2.21 -1.34 13.95
C GLU A 94 3.64 -1.28 13.41
N ARG A 95 4.10 -2.34 12.72
CA ARG A 95 5.41 -2.37 12.07
C ARG A 95 5.55 -1.26 11.02
N VAL A 96 4.51 -0.99 10.22
CA VAL A 96 4.54 0.12 9.25
C VAL A 96 4.56 1.47 9.97
N LYS A 97 3.70 1.67 10.98
CA LYS A 97 3.63 2.95 11.71
C LYS A 97 4.95 3.28 12.41
N ARG A 98 5.66 2.27 12.94
CA ARG A 98 6.94 2.42 13.64
C ARG A 98 8.18 2.50 12.75
N ALA A 99 8.08 2.14 11.45
CA ALA A 99 9.25 1.97 10.58
C ALA A 99 10.10 3.22 10.38
N ASP A 100 9.51 4.39 10.59
CA ASP A 100 10.05 5.71 10.26
C ASP A 100 9.77 6.72 11.39
N GLU A 101 9.56 6.21 12.62
CA GLU A 101 9.36 7.02 13.81
C GLU A 101 10.58 7.91 14.08
N LEU A 102 10.34 9.21 14.14
CA LEU A 102 11.36 10.18 14.52
C LEU A 102 11.68 10.05 16.02
N PHE A 103 10.63 9.83 16.81
CA PHE A 103 10.69 9.72 18.27
C PHE A 103 10.04 8.42 18.69
N ILE A 104 10.80 7.57 19.35
CA ILE A 104 10.27 6.37 20.00
C ILE A 104 9.60 6.83 21.29
N ARG A 105 8.30 6.56 21.43
CA ARG A 105 7.52 6.96 22.61
C ARG A 105 7.96 6.18 23.84
N ARG A 106 7.79 6.76 25.03
CA ARG A 106 8.23 6.17 26.31
C ARG A 106 7.82 4.70 26.46
N GLU A 107 6.59 4.35 26.09
CA GLU A 107 6.05 2.99 26.16
C GLU A 107 6.80 1.98 25.29
N ASP A 108 7.42 2.44 24.21
CA ASP A 108 8.14 1.62 23.23
C ASP A 108 9.67 1.65 23.42
N VAL A 109 10.18 2.50 24.33
CA VAL A 109 11.62 2.57 24.63
C VAL A 109 12.04 1.41 25.53
N VAL A 110 12.99 0.61 25.05
CA VAL A 110 13.73 -0.35 25.88
C VAL A 110 14.59 0.44 26.87
N THR A 111 14.39 0.19 28.17
CA THR A 111 15.12 0.85 29.26
C THR A 111 15.85 -0.16 30.13
N ALA A 112 17.02 0.21 30.65
CA ALA A 112 17.79 -0.62 31.56
C ALA A 112 17.61 -0.18 33.03
N ASP A 113 17.46 -1.15 33.95
CA ASP A 113 17.54 -0.87 35.39
C ASP A 113 19.03 -0.79 35.80
N PRO A 114 19.48 0.26 36.51
CA PRO A 114 20.88 0.39 36.95
C PRO A 114 21.35 -0.75 37.85
N LYS A 115 20.45 -1.51 38.48
CA LYS A 115 20.73 -2.67 39.33
C LYS A 115 20.65 -4.00 38.59
N GLY A 116 20.12 -4.01 37.36
CA GLY A 116 20.09 -5.20 36.50
C GLY A 116 21.49 -5.57 36.02
N THR A 117 21.63 -6.75 35.41
CA THR A 117 22.92 -7.20 34.87
C THR A 117 23.12 -6.79 33.42
N VAL A 118 24.39 -6.69 33.00
CA VAL A 118 24.75 -6.41 31.60
C VAL A 118 24.21 -7.49 30.64
N GLU A 119 24.17 -8.75 31.06
CA GLU A 119 23.62 -9.87 30.26
C GLU A 119 22.11 -9.72 30.04
N GLU A 120 21.35 -9.39 31.10
CA GLU A 120 19.90 -9.22 31.01
C GLU A 120 19.50 -8.12 30.02
N ILE A 121 20.24 -6.99 30.03
CA ILE A 121 19.96 -5.89 29.10
C ILE A 121 20.46 -6.20 27.68
N ASP A 122 21.57 -6.91 27.51
CA ASP A 122 22.06 -7.33 26.19
C ASP A 122 21.03 -8.24 25.50
N GLU A 123 20.51 -9.24 26.22
CA GLU A 123 19.44 -10.10 25.67
C GLU A 123 18.15 -9.32 25.38
N GLN A 124 17.78 -8.33 26.21
CA GLN A 124 16.63 -7.48 25.94
C GLN A 124 16.82 -6.63 24.67
N MET A 125 18.01 -6.04 24.54
CA MET A 125 18.40 -5.24 23.38
C MET A 125 18.43 -6.07 22.10
N GLU A 126 19.01 -7.28 22.13
CA GLU A 126 18.99 -8.23 21.01
C GLU A 126 17.56 -8.63 20.62
N ARG A 127 16.73 -8.98 21.60
CA ARG A 127 15.33 -9.37 21.35
C ARG A 127 14.50 -8.23 20.75
N ALA A 128 14.77 -7.00 21.16
CA ALA A 128 14.10 -5.81 20.64
C ALA A 128 14.75 -5.25 19.36
N GLY A 129 15.90 -5.78 18.94
CA GLY A 129 16.63 -5.30 17.77
C GLY A 129 17.23 -3.90 17.93
N VAL A 130 17.47 -3.43 19.16
CA VAL A 130 18.01 -2.10 19.45
C VAL A 130 19.46 -2.19 19.92
N SER A 131 20.28 -1.20 19.57
CA SER A 131 21.71 -1.19 19.88
C SER A 131 22.10 -0.30 21.07
N GLY A 132 21.12 0.27 21.76
CA GLY A 132 21.31 0.93 23.05
C GLY A 132 19.99 1.28 23.72
N ALA A 133 20.05 1.51 25.04
CA ALA A 133 18.91 1.76 25.92
C ALA A 133 19.26 2.86 26.94
N PRO A 134 18.35 3.80 27.25
CA PRO A 134 18.48 4.67 28.41
C PRO A 134 18.47 3.84 29.70
N VAL A 135 19.32 4.21 30.66
CA VAL A 135 19.31 3.66 32.02
C VAL A 135 18.46 4.58 32.88
N VAL A 136 17.41 4.05 33.52
CA VAL A 136 16.44 4.85 34.29
C VAL A 136 16.25 4.33 35.70
N ASP A 137 15.89 5.21 36.65
CA ASP A 137 15.47 4.79 37.98
C ASP A 137 13.99 4.38 38.05
N SER A 138 13.52 4.06 39.26
CA SER A 138 12.12 3.65 39.48
C SER A 138 11.09 4.75 39.24
N ASP A 139 11.51 6.01 39.11
CA ASP A 139 10.69 7.18 38.83
C ASP A 139 10.87 7.67 37.38
N ASP A 140 11.44 6.83 36.50
CA ASP A 140 11.79 7.09 35.09
C ASP A 140 12.84 8.18 34.85
N ARG A 141 13.60 8.56 35.88
CA ARG A 141 14.66 9.55 35.69
C ARG A 141 15.83 8.95 34.93
N VAL A 142 16.27 9.64 33.90
CA VAL A 142 17.40 9.20 33.07
C VAL A 142 18.69 9.36 33.88
N LEU A 143 19.35 8.23 34.17
CA LEU A 143 20.61 8.16 34.91
C LEU A 143 21.83 7.99 34.00
N GLY A 144 21.62 7.42 32.81
CA GLY A 144 22.69 6.97 31.94
C GLY A 144 22.17 6.49 30.59
N ILE A 145 23.09 6.10 29.72
CA ILE A 145 22.78 5.32 28.50
C ILE A 145 23.75 4.15 28.43
N ILE A 146 23.26 2.99 27.95
CA ILE A 146 24.07 1.81 27.70
C ILE A 146 23.89 1.36 26.25
N SER A 147 24.98 1.03 25.58
CA SER A 147 25.00 0.58 24.18
C SER A 147 25.73 -0.74 24.02
N GLY A 148 25.56 -1.40 22.87
CA GLY A 148 26.32 -2.63 22.58
C GLY A 148 27.85 -2.44 22.62
N THR A 149 28.35 -1.22 22.44
CA THR A 149 29.78 -0.91 22.61
C THR A 149 30.22 -0.96 24.07
N ASP A 150 29.33 -0.56 24.98
CA ASP A 150 29.57 -0.51 26.43
C ASP A 150 29.44 -1.90 27.06
N ILE A 151 28.55 -2.75 26.53
CA ILE A 151 28.29 -4.12 27.00
C ILE A 151 29.44 -5.07 26.63
N ARG A 152 29.98 -4.97 25.40
CA ARG A 152 30.99 -5.90 24.84
C ARG A 152 32.18 -6.24 25.74
N PRO A 153 32.79 -5.30 26.48
CA PRO A 153 33.92 -5.60 27.37
C PRO A 153 33.58 -6.51 28.55
N TYR A 154 32.31 -6.58 28.96
CA TYR A 154 31.84 -7.31 30.14
C TYR A 154 31.37 -8.74 29.77
N LEU A 155 30.95 -8.96 28.51
CA LEU A 155 30.51 -10.25 28.00
C LEU A 155 31.62 -11.32 28.11
N GLY A 156 31.30 -12.42 28.82
CA GLY A 156 32.20 -13.57 29.01
C GLY A 156 33.31 -13.38 30.05
N ILE A 157 33.35 -12.25 30.77
CA ILE A 157 34.31 -11.98 31.87
C ILE A 157 33.56 -11.84 33.21
N GLY A 158 32.35 -11.26 33.21
CA GLY A 158 31.47 -11.14 34.37
C GLY A 158 29.99 -11.12 33.96
N GLU A 159 29.30 -12.25 34.07
CA GLU A 159 27.87 -12.41 33.73
C GLU A 159 26.94 -11.63 34.69
N SER A 160 27.47 -11.15 35.83
CA SER A 160 26.71 -10.51 36.91
C SER A 160 27.09 -9.04 37.14
N ASP A 161 27.87 -8.43 36.25
CA ASP A 161 28.27 -7.03 36.41
C ASP A 161 27.04 -6.12 36.26
N PRO A 162 26.84 -5.13 37.16
CA PRO A 162 25.66 -4.29 37.14
C PRO A 162 25.71 -3.28 36.00
N VAL A 163 24.56 -2.99 35.38
CA VAL A 163 24.41 -1.99 34.31
C VAL A 163 25.04 -0.65 34.68
N ARG A 164 24.88 -0.22 35.94
CA ARG A 164 25.46 1.04 36.45
C ARG A 164 26.99 1.13 36.30
N GLU A 165 27.71 0.02 36.28
CA GLU A 165 29.18 0.01 36.13
C GLU A 165 29.63 0.06 34.66
N ALA A 166 28.76 -0.31 33.73
CA ALA A 166 29.02 -0.30 32.29
C ALA A 166 28.46 0.93 31.57
N MET A 167 27.42 1.57 32.13
CA MET A 167 26.74 2.69 31.47
C MET A 167 27.59 3.97 31.36
N THR A 168 27.23 4.82 30.42
CA THR A 168 27.71 6.20 30.36
C THR A 168 26.81 7.10 31.22
N ASP A 169 27.37 7.73 32.26
CA ASP A 169 26.65 8.60 33.20
C ASP A 169 26.27 9.98 32.60
N GLU A 170 27.13 10.54 31.74
CA GLU A 170 26.90 11.85 31.11
C GLU A 170 26.02 11.70 29.86
N VAL A 171 24.70 11.79 30.06
CA VAL A 171 23.72 11.68 28.98
C VAL A 171 23.35 13.06 28.45
N ILE A 172 23.51 13.24 27.15
CA ILE A 172 22.91 14.37 26.44
C ILE A 172 21.45 14.02 26.16
N THR A 173 20.54 14.81 26.71
CA THR A 173 19.10 14.64 26.54
C THR A 173 18.52 15.74 25.65
N ALA A 174 17.37 15.46 25.04
CA ALA A 174 16.54 16.41 24.33
C ALA A 174 15.23 16.67 25.10
N ARG A 175 14.53 17.76 24.77
CA ARG A 175 13.19 18.06 25.31
C ARG A 175 12.12 17.71 24.29
N GLY A 176 10.89 17.49 24.77
CA GLY A 176 9.77 16.95 23.98
C GLY A 176 9.32 17.77 22.75
N ASP A 177 9.82 18.99 22.57
CA ASP A 177 9.52 19.89 21.46
C ASP A 177 10.66 19.98 20.42
N VAL A 178 11.71 19.16 20.53
CA VAL A 178 12.85 19.21 19.61
C VAL A 178 12.43 18.85 18.19
N SER A 179 12.83 19.66 17.20
CA SER A 179 12.65 19.29 15.79
C SER A 179 13.66 18.23 15.35
N ALA A 180 13.37 17.50 14.26
CA ALA A 180 14.33 16.56 13.65
C ALA A 180 15.69 17.22 13.36
N ARG A 181 15.67 18.49 12.97
CA ARG A 181 16.88 19.27 12.67
C ARG A 181 17.67 19.61 13.92
N GLU A 182 17.01 20.08 14.98
CA GLU A 182 17.68 20.41 16.24
C GLU A 182 18.24 19.13 16.90
N ALA A 183 17.49 18.03 16.85
CA ALA A 183 17.96 16.73 17.32
C ALA A 183 19.21 16.29 16.52
N LEU A 184 19.23 16.48 15.20
CA LEU A 184 20.38 16.18 14.36
C LEU A 184 21.60 17.02 14.76
N GLU A 185 21.41 18.33 14.91
CA GLU A 185 22.46 19.29 15.28
C GLU A 185 23.05 18.92 16.66
N LEU A 186 22.20 18.63 17.66
CA LEU A 186 22.60 18.13 18.98
C LEU A 186 23.42 16.84 18.88
N MET A 187 22.93 15.86 18.12
CA MET A 187 23.62 14.58 17.95
C MET A 187 24.97 14.72 17.26
N TYR A 188 25.10 15.59 16.25
CA TYR A 188 26.37 15.86 15.56
C TYR A 188 27.36 16.59 16.46
N GLU A 189 26.90 17.60 17.20
CA GLU A 189 27.75 18.38 18.12
C GLU A 189 28.37 17.48 19.19
N HIS A 190 27.55 16.62 19.79
CA HIS A 190 27.95 15.74 20.87
C HIS A 190 28.49 14.37 20.40
N LYS A 191 28.44 14.09 19.09
CA LYS A 191 28.88 12.83 18.46
C LYS A 191 28.20 11.60 19.06
N ILE A 192 26.89 11.70 19.28
CA ILE A 192 26.04 10.63 19.81
C ILE A 192 25.08 10.15 18.74
N GLU A 193 24.66 8.89 18.84
CA GLU A 193 23.69 8.29 17.90
C GLU A 193 22.25 8.27 18.46
N ARG A 194 22.09 8.53 19.75
CA ARG A 194 20.82 8.41 20.49
C ARG A 194 20.78 9.51 21.55
N ALA A 195 19.62 10.13 21.73
CA ALA A 195 19.40 11.10 22.80
C ALA A 195 18.04 10.81 23.47
N PRO A 196 18.01 10.50 24.77
CA PRO A 196 16.77 10.38 25.51
C PRO A 196 16.02 11.72 25.51
N ILE A 197 14.71 11.66 25.33
CA ILE A 197 13.82 12.81 25.42
C ILE A 197 13.29 12.83 26.84
N VAL A 198 13.39 13.96 27.54
CA VAL A 198 12.99 14.10 28.94
C VAL A 198 12.00 15.25 29.16
N ASP A 199 11.20 15.13 30.21
CA ASP A 199 10.37 16.23 30.72
C ASP A 199 11.19 17.23 31.58
N ASP A 200 10.51 18.21 32.19
CA ASP A 200 11.15 19.20 33.06
C ASP A 200 11.72 18.62 34.38
N ASP A 201 11.35 17.40 34.75
CA ASP A 201 11.79 16.68 35.96
C ASP A 201 12.85 15.60 35.65
N ASP A 202 13.45 15.65 34.44
CA ASP A 202 14.42 14.71 33.87
C ASP A 202 13.90 13.27 33.72
N ARG A 203 12.58 13.10 33.61
CA ARG A 203 11.97 11.79 33.37
C ARG A 203 11.91 11.48 31.88
N LEU A 204 12.20 10.23 31.53
CA LEU A 204 12.15 9.73 30.17
C LEU A 204 10.73 9.86 29.61
N THR A 205 10.60 10.51 28.46
CA THR A 205 9.37 10.65 27.68
C THR A 205 9.48 10.02 26.29
N GLY A 206 10.71 9.75 25.83
CA GLY A 206 10.95 9.06 24.58
C GLY A 206 12.44 8.94 24.24
N LEU A 207 12.74 8.52 23.02
CA LEU A 207 14.11 8.40 22.51
C LEU A 207 14.16 8.85 21.04
N VAL A 208 15.12 9.72 20.71
CA VAL A 208 15.43 10.04 19.31
C VAL A 208 16.71 9.31 18.90
N THR A 209 16.74 8.80 17.67
CA THR A 209 17.91 8.12 17.10
C THR A 209 18.40 8.82 15.82
N MET A 210 19.71 8.83 15.61
CA MET A 210 20.34 9.36 14.40
C MET A 210 19.79 8.66 13.16
N GLN A 211 19.60 7.33 13.25
CA GLN A 211 19.04 6.53 12.17
C GLN A 211 17.64 7.01 11.77
N GLY A 212 16.73 7.21 12.73
CA GLY A 212 15.38 7.71 12.45
C GLY A 212 15.38 9.09 11.80
N ILE A 213 16.28 9.98 12.23
CA ILE A 213 16.44 11.31 11.60
C ILE A 213 16.94 11.20 10.15
N LEU A 214 17.95 10.36 9.91
CA LEU A 214 18.52 10.18 8.57
C LEU A 214 17.51 9.56 7.60
N GLN A 215 16.77 8.54 8.04
CA GLN A 215 15.70 7.92 7.25
C GLN A 215 14.62 8.94 6.87
N ARG A 216 14.18 9.77 7.82
CA ARG A 216 13.16 10.79 7.57
C ARG A 216 13.59 11.81 6.50
N ARG A 217 14.88 12.14 6.44
CA ARG A 217 15.46 13.05 5.44
C ARG A 217 15.71 12.37 4.08
N GLU A 218 15.95 11.07 4.08
CA GLU A 218 16.10 10.30 2.83
C GLU A 218 14.76 10.25 2.07
N TYR A 219 13.65 10.15 2.82
CA TYR A 219 12.30 10.02 2.28
C TYR A 219 11.44 11.27 2.50
N ASP A 220 11.89 12.41 1.96
CA ASP A 220 11.19 13.71 2.09
C ASP A 220 9.78 13.67 1.46
N ALA A 221 9.56 12.85 0.43
CA ALA A 221 8.28 12.69 -0.26
C ALA A 221 7.38 11.58 0.33
N ALA A 222 7.76 11.00 1.49
CA ALA A 222 7.02 9.90 2.09
C ALA A 222 5.57 10.27 2.42
N ALA A 223 4.65 9.34 2.17
CA ALA A 223 3.27 9.43 2.61
C ALA A 223 3.22 9.23 4.12
N ARG A 224 3.06 10.35 4.85
CA ARG A 224 2.97 10.38 6.31
C ARG A 224 1.61 10.92 6.77
N ASP A 225 1.17 10.45 7.93
CA ASP A 225 0.04 11.02 8.66
C ASP A 225 0.43 12.30 9.42
N ASP A 226 -0.53 12.88 10.13
CA ASP A 226 -0.35 14.13 10.88
C ASP A 226 0.62 13.98 12.06
N ASP A 227 0.80 12.76 12.59
CA ASP A 227 1.77 12.42 13.63
C ASP A 227 3.17 12.14 13.05
N GLY A 228 3.28 12.07 11.72
CA GLY A 228 4.53 11.88 11.00
C GLY A 228 4.93 10.41 10.80
N SER A 229 4.05 9.47 11.13
CA SER A 229 4.19 8.04 10.87
C SER A 229 3.84 7.72 9.43
N LEU A 230 4.38 6.63 8.87
CA LEU A 230 4.04 6.23 7.50
C LEU A 230 2.57 5.85 7.40
N ARG A 231 1.95 6.16 6.25
CA ARG A 231 0.57 5.78 5.98
C ARG A 231 0.45 4.33 5.58
N VAL A 232 -0.61 3.66 6.01
CA VAL A 232 -0.89 2.27 5.66
C VAL A 232 -2.38 2.03 5.42
N GLY A 233 -2.70 1.27 4.38
CA GLY A 233 -4.04 0.75 4.15
C GLY A 233 -4.18 -0.68 4.68
N CYS A 234 -5.39 -1.08 5.04
CA CYS A 234 -5.68 -2.47 5.41
C CYS A 234 -6.97 -2.95 4.75
N ALA A 235 -6.93 -4.12 4.12
CA ALA A 235 -8.14 -4.77 3.63
C ALA A 235 -8.91 -5.41 4.80
N VAL A 236 -10.23 -5.25 4.75
CA VAL A 236 -11.19 -5.94 5.61
C VAL A 236 -12.32 -6.47 4.74
N GLY A 237 -12.86 -7.62 5.08
CA GLY A 237 -14.02 -8.17 4.38
C GLY A 237 -15.31 -7.48 4.80
N PRO A 238 -16.40 -7.71 4.05
CA PRO A 238 -17.72 -7.39 4.56
C PRO A 238 -17.98 -8.21 5.84
N PHE A 239 -18.72 -7.63 6.78
CA PHE A 239 -19.11 -8.24 8.06
C PHE A 239 -17.97 -8.45 9.08
N GLU A 240 -16.76 -7.91 8.83
CA GLU A 240 -15.62 -8.00 9.75
C GLU A 240 -15.44 -6.74 10.62
N VAL A 241 -16.50 -6.30 11.31
CA VAL A 241 -16.45 -5.08 12.15
C VAL A 241 -15.34 -5.15 13.21
N ASP A 242 -15.14 -6.30 13.84
CA ASP A 242 -14.10 -6.47 14.87
C ASP A 242 -12.69 -6.34 14.30
N ARG A 243 -12.43 -6.86 13.08
CA ARG A 243 -11.14 -6.66 12.39
C ARG A 243 -10.96 -5.19 12.01
N ALA A 244 -12.01 -4.55 11.54
CA ALA A 244 -11.98 -3.13 11.17
C ALA A 244 -11.61 -2.26 12.38
N ARG A 245 -12.26 -2.46 13.53
CA ARG A 245 -11.91 -1.77 14.78
C ARG A 245 -10.48 -2.04 15.22
N ALA A 246 -10.04 -3.31 15.18
CA ALA A 246 -8.66 -3.64 15.56
C ALA A 246 -7.61 -3.00 14.64
N ALA A 247 -7.88 -2.93 13.34
CA ALA A 247 -7.00 -2.27 12.38
C ALA A 247 -6.99 -0.73 12.56
N ASP A 248 -8.14 -0.13 12.82
CA ASP A 248 -8.29 1.29 13.15
C ASP A 248 -7.53 1.66 14.44
N GLU A 249 -7.73 0.88 15.51
CA GLU A 249 -7.02 1.05 16.80
C GLU A 249 -5.50 0.89 16.66
N ALA A 250 -5.04 0.03 15.73
CA ALA A 250 -3.61 -0.14 15.42
C ALA A 250 -3.03 1.03 14.60
N GLY A 251 -3.86 1.92 14.06
CA GLY A 251 -3.45 3.11 13.31
C GLY A 251 -3.45 2.95 11.79
N ALA A 252 -4.29 2.07 11.23
CA ALA A 252 -4.52 2.05 9.79
C ALA A 252 -5.16 3.37 9.33
N ASP A 253 -4.63 3.97 8.26
CA ASP A 253 -5.11 5.25 7.73
C ASP A 253 -6.38 5.08 6.86
N VAL A 254 -6.46 3.96 6.15
CA VAL A 254 -7.55 3.65 5.23
C VAL A 254 -7.92 2.17 5.32
N LEU A 255 -9.19 1.88 5.54
CA LEU A 255 -9.74 0.54 5.45
C LEU A 255 -10.37 0.30 4.08
N PHE A 256 -9.99 -0.81 3.45
CA PHE A 256 -10.53 -1.22 2.15
C PHE A 256 -11.52 -2.36 2.36
N ILE A 257 -12.82 -2.09 2.19
CA ILE A 257 -13.83 -3.15 2.12
C ILE A 257 -13.56 -3.94 0.84
N ASP A 258 -12.97 -5.12 0.98
CA ASP A 258 -12.47 -5.91 -0.14
C ASP A 258 -13.38 -7.10 -0.44
N CYS A 259 -14.20 -6.94 -1.48
CA CYS A 259 -15.09 -8.00 -1.96
C CYS A 259 -15.12 -8.05 -3.50
N ALA A 260 -15.60 -9.16 -4.06
CA ALA A 260 -15.75 -9.29 -5.51
C ALA A 260 -16.90 -8.43 -6.08
N HIS A 261 -17.93 -8.16 -5.27
CA HIS A 261 -19.14 -7.45 -5.71
C HIS A 261 -19.71 -6.54 -4.60
N ALA A 262 -19.23 -5.29 -4.55
CA ALA A 262 -19.65 -4.35 -3.51
C ALA A 262 -21.06 -3.78 -3.71
N HIS A 263 -21.67 -3.97 -4.89
CA HIS A 263 -23.07 -3.59 -5.13
C HIS A 263 -24.08 -4.66 -4.64
N ASN A 264 -23.63 -5.59 -3.80
CA ASN A 264 -24.52 -6.43 -3.01
C ASN A 264 -25.05 -5.61 -1.82
N MET A 265 -26.38 -5.51 -1.67
CA MET A 265 -26.98 -4.66 -0.62
C MET A 265 -26.55 -5.04 0.80
N ASN A 266 -26.30 -6.32 1.08
CA ASN A 266 -25.80 -6.75 2.39
C ASN A 266 -24.35 -6.25 2.62
N VAL A 267 -23.54 -6.22 1.56
CA VAL A 267 -22.17 -5.66 1.62
C VAL A 267 -22.23 -4.15 1.83
N ILE A 268 -23.15 -3.45 1.15
CA ILE A 268 -23.34 -2.00 1.34
C ILE A 268 -23.74 -1.69 2.79
N ASP A 269 -24.71 -2.43 3.33
CA ASP A 269 -25.18 -2.19 4.69
C ASP A 269 -24.07 -2.48 5.72
N SER A 270 -23.29 -3.54 5.52
CA SER A 270 -22.14 -3.83 6.37
C SER A 270 -21.00 -2.83 6.22
N ALA A 271 -20.71 -2.36 5.02
CA ALA A 271 -19.69 -1.32 4.79
C ALA A 271 -20.08 -0.01 5.48
N ARG A 272 -21.38 0.33 5.49
CA ARG A 272 -21.91 1.50 6.20
C ARG A 272 -21.75 1.32 7.72
N GLU A 273 -22.07 0.15 8.25
CA GLU A 273 -21.85 -0.18 9.66
C GLU A 273 -20.36 -0.04 10.04
N ILE A 274 -19.44 -0.64 9.25
CA ILE A 274 -18.00 -0.51 9.50
C ILE A 274 -17.58 0.96 9.53
N ARG A 275 -18.02 1.76 8.56
CA ARG A 275 -17.70 3.20 8.52
C ARG A 275 -18.14 3.92 9.78
N GLU A 276 -19.29 3.58 10.36
CA GLU A 276 -19.81 4.23 11.57
C GLU A 276 -19.00 3.87 12.83
N GLU A 277 -18.20 2.80 12.78
CA GLU A 277 -17.50 2.21 13.92
C GLU A 277 -15.98 2.45 13.94
N VAL A 278 -15.43 3.12 12.91
CA VAL A 278 -13.99 3.41 12.78
C VAL A 278 -13.73 4.89 12.49
N ALA A 279 -12.53 5.36 12.87
CA ALA A 279 -12.04 6.69 12.55
C ALA A 279 -11.35 6.76 11.18
N ALA A 280 -10.65 5.68 10.78
CA ALA A 280 -10.00 5.54 9.48
C ALA A 280 -10.98 5.76 8.31
N ASP A 281 -10.47 6.28 7.20
CA ASP A 281 -11.26 6.44 5.99
C ASP A 281 -11.66 5.07 5.42
N VAL A 282 -12.89 4.93 4.92
CA VAL A 282 -13.38 3.65 4.37
C VAL A 282 -13.54 3.72 2.85
N VAL A 283 -12.67 2.98 2.14
CA VAL A 283 -12.75 2.77 0.69
C VAL A 283 -13.55 1.50 0.39
N VAL A 284 -14.54 1.59 -0.50
CA VAL A 284 -15.44 0.46 -0.79
C VAL A 284 -15.28 -0.04 -2.23
N GLY A 285 -15.12 -1.35 -2.40
CA GLY A 285 -15.10 -1.99 -3.71
C GLY A 285 -15.09 -3.53 -3.68
N ASN A 286 -15.04 -4.21 -4.83
CA ASN A 286 -14.93 -3.62 -6.15
C ASN A 286 -16.30 -3.32 -6.77
N ILE A 287 -16.38 -2.21 -7.50
CA ILE A 287 -17.52 -1.85 -8.35
C ILE A 287 -17.08 -1.65 -9.81
N GLY A 288 -18.03 -1.51 -10.72
CA GLY A 288 -17.72 -1.25 -12.13
C GLY A 288 -18.83 -0.56 -12.92
N THR A 289 -19.84 -0.01 -12.24
CA THR A 289 -20.99 0.64 -12.90
C THR A 289 -21.38 1.92 -12.17
N ARG A 290 -22.07 2.81 -12.90
CA ARG A 290 -22.65 4.05 -12.37
C ARG A 290 -23.53 3.83 -11.15
N GLU A 291 -24.45 2.86 -11.22
CA GLU A 291 -25.44 2.62 -10.16
C GLU A 291 -24.79 2.13 -8.87
N ALA A 292 -23.72 1.35 -8.99
CA ALA A 292 -22.95 0.90 -7.83
C ALA A 292 -22.26 2.08 -7.13
N ALA A 293 -21.74 3.03 -7.90
CA ALA A 293 -21.18 4.25 -7.34
C ALA A 293 -22.28 5.07 -6.64
N GLU A 294 -23.43 5.31 -7.28
CA GLU A 294 -24.55 6.06 -6.68
C GLU A 294 -25.00 5.51 -5.33
N ALA A 295 -24.91 4.19 -5.11
CA ALA A 295 -25.25 3.56 -3.85
C ALA A 295 -24.19 3.73 -2.74
N LEU A 296 -22.92 3.94 -3.10
CA LEU A 296 -21.78 3.97 -2.16
C LEU A 296 -21.30 5.38 -1.82
N VAL A 297 -21.33 6.30 -2.79
CA VAL A 297 -20.86 7.69 -2.65
C VAL A 297 -21.44 8.43 -1.43
N PRO A 298 -22.69 8.19 -0.99
CA PRO A 298 -23.23 8.88 0.19
C PRO A 298 -22.50 8.62 1.52
N PHE A 299 -21.64 7.59 1.62
CA PHE A 299 -20.95 7.25 2.87
C PHE A 299 -19.51 6.77 2.71
N ALA A 300 -19.09 6.32 1.53
CA ALA A 300 -17.72 5.86 1.31
C ALA A 300 -16.76 7.04 1.15
N ASP A 301 -15.58 6.94 1.78
CA ASP A 301 -14.52 7.95 1.66
C ASP A 301 -13.69 7.79 0.38
N GLY A 302 -13.86 6.68 -0.33
CA GLY A 302 -13.30 6.43 -1.66
C GLY A 302 -13.91 5.19 -2.30
N LEU A 303 -13.73 5.04 -3.62
CA LEU A 303 -14.28 3.93 -4.38
C LEU A 303 -13.17 3.14 -5.08
N LYS A 304 -13.21 1.81 -4.98
CA LYS A 304 -12.30 0.91 -5.69
C LYS A 304 -12.99 0.26 -6.90
N VAL A 305 -12.45 0.46 -8.09
CA VAL A 305 -13.10 0.15 -9.37
C VAL A 305 -12.34 -0.93 -10.13
N GLY A 306 -13.05 -2.00 -10.48
CA GLY A 306 -12.54 -3.04 -11.38
C GLY A 306 -13.13 -4.41 -11.08
N ILE A 307 -13.89 -4.97 -12.01
CA ILE A 307 -14.43 -6.34 -11.90
C ILE A 307 -13.89 -7.20 -13.05
N GLY A 308 -13.02 -8.13 -12.68
CA GLY A 308 -12.32 -9.03 -13.60
C GLY A 308 -11.21 -8.49 -14.52
N PRO A 309 -10.64 -7.27 -14.38
CA PRO A 309 -9.56 -6.81 -15.26
C PRO A 309 -8.19 -7.38 -14.86
N GLY A 310 -8.04 -7.92 -13.65
CA GLY A 310 -6.75 -8.40 -13.13
C GLY A 310 -6.17 -9.54 -13.97
N SER A 311 -4.84 -9.53 -14.15
CA SER A 311 -4.09 -10.49 -14.98
C SER A 311 -4.27 -11.96 -14.60
N ILE A 312 -4.65 -12.22 -13.35
CA ILE A 312 -4.85 -13.55 -12.78
C ILE A 312 -6.30 -13.80 -12.36
N CYS A 313 -7.22 -12.91 -12.71
CA CYS A 313 -8.63 -13.02 -12.39
C CYS A 313 -9.37 -13.71 -13.53
N THR A 314 -10.15 -14.74 -13.22
CA THR A 314 -10.95 -15.48 -14.18
C THR A 314 -12.45 -15.21 -14.02
N THR A 315 -12.88 -14.27 -13.18
CA THR A 315 -14.29 -13.91 -12.94
C THR A 315 -15.07 -13.72 -14.25
N ARG A 316 -14.51 -12.99 -15.23
CA ARG A 316 -15.17 -12.77 -16.54
C ARG A 316 -15.38 -14.05 -17.33
N VAL A 317 -14.45 -14.99 -17.21
CA VAL A 317 -14.49 -16.28 -17.93
C VAL A 317 -15.42 -17.26 -17.22
N VAL A 318 -15.32 -17.35 -15.90
CA VAL A 318 -16.03 -18.34 -15.07
C VAL A 318 -17.49 -17.93 -14.84
N THR A 319 -17.74 -16.65 -14.54
CA THR A 319 -19.07 -16.13 -14.20
C THR A 319 -19.77 -15.43 -15.35
N GLY A 320 -19.02 -15.03 -16.39
CA GLY A 320 -19.51 -14.19 -17.48
C GLY A 320 -19.71 -12.71 -17.10
N THR A 321 -19.30 -12.29 -15.90
CA THR A 321 -19.53 -10.94 -15.36
C THR A 321 -18.26 -10.11 -15.30
N GLY A 322 -18.34 -8.84 -15.67
CA GLY A 322 -17.27 -7.85 -15.54
C GLY A 322 -17.49 -6.66 -16.46
N MET A 323 -16.61 -5.66 -16.36
CA MET A 323 -16.70 -4.42 -17.16
C MET A 323 -15.32 -4.03 -17.71
N PRO A 324 -15.18 -3.70 -19.02
CA PRO A 324 -13.94 -3.14 -19.56
C PRO A 324 -13.47 -1.92 -18.75
N GLN A 325 -12.17 -1.91 -18.41
CA GLN A 325 -11.69 -1.15 -17.26
C GLN A 325 -11.76 0.38 -17.47
N ILE A 326 -11.47 0.88 -18.68
CA ILE A 326 -11.56 2.31 -18.98
C ILE A 326 -13.01 2.80 -18.86
N SER A 327 -13.97 2.05 -19.41
CA SER A 327 -15.39 2.38 -19.28
C SER A 327 -15.88 2.30 -17.84
N ALA A 328 -15.46 1.29 -17.07
CA ALA A 328 -15.82 1.14 -15.67
C ALA A 328 -15.34 2.35 -14.83
N ILE A 329 -14.08 2.77 -15.03
CA ILE A 329 -13.50 3.93 -14.34
C ILE A 329 -14.30 5.19 -14.70
N ALA A 330 -14.53 5.45 -15.99
CA ALA A 330 -15.23 6.65 -16.45
C ALA A 330 -16.66 6.75 -15.90
N GLU A 331 -17.42 5.64 -15.92
CA GLU A 331 -18.80 5.64 -15.40
C GLU A 331 -18.88 5.90 -13.90
N VAL A 332 -17.94 5.34 -13.13
CA VAL A 332 -17.86 5.55 -11.68
C VAL A 332 -17.38 6.97 -11.37
N ALA A 333 -16.33 7.44 -12.05
CA ALA A 333 -15.76 8.77 -11.85
C ALA A 333 -16.75 9.89 -12.12
N ASP A 334 -17.62 9.75 -13.14
CA ASP A 334 -18.71 10.70 -13.42
C ASP A 334 -19.68 10.93 -12.24
N VAL A 335 -19.86 9.91 -11.40
CA VAL A 335 -20.69 9.99 -10.20
C VAL A 335 -19.86 10.53 -9.05
N ALA A 336 -18.71 9.91 -8.80
CA ALA A 336 -17.87 10.21 -7.66
C ALA A 336 -17.38 11.67 -7.64
N ALA A 337 -17.02 12.21 -8.82
CA ALA A 337 -16.57 13.59 -8.97
C ALA A 337 -17.62 14.65 -8.58
N ARG A 338 -18.92 14.31 -8.59
CA ARG A 338 -19.98 15.26 -8.19
C ARG A 338 -20.02 15.50 -6.69
N GLU A 339 -19.57 14.50 -5.93
CA GLU A 339 -19.56 14.50 -4.47
C GLU A 339 -18.13 14.55 -3.90
N ASP A 340 -17.12 14.82 -4.76
CA ASP A 340 -15.70 14.90 -4.41
C ASP A 340 -15.11 13.62 -3.78
N VAL A 341 -15.64 12.44 -4.15
CA VAL A 341 -15.15 11.13 -3.67
C VAL A 341 -14.07 10.58 -4.60
N PRO A 342 -12.86 10.24 -4.10
CA PRO A 342 -11.78 9.70 -4.92
C PRO A 342 -12.07 8.30 -5.50
N VAL A 343 -11.51 8.04 -6.69
CA VAL A 343 -11.65 6.78 -7.41
C VAL A 343 -10.28 6.10 -7.60
N ILE A 344 -10.20 4.82 -7.20
CA ILE A 344 -9.01 4.00 -7.37
C ILE A 344 -9.27 2.94 -8.44
N ALA A 345 -8.47 2.94 -9.51
CA ALA A 345 -8.52 1.92 -10.55
C ALA A 345 -7.72 0.67 -10.14
N ASP A 346 -8.40 -0.46 -9.98
CA ASP A 346 -7.82 -1.73 -9.50
C ASP A 346 -7.78 -2.79 -10.62
N GLY A 347 -6.58 -3.14 -11.04
CA GLY A 347 -6.31 -4.23 -11.98
C GLY A 347 -6.32 -3.86 -13.48
N GLY A 348 -5.71 -4.74 -14.29
CA GLY A 348 -5.60 -4.61 -15.75
C GLY A 348 -4.48 -3.69 -16.26
N ILE A 349 -3.73 -3.07 -15.35
CA ILE A 349 -2.62 -2.17 -15.67
C ILE A 349 -1.33 -2.97 -15.80
N ARG A 350 -0.68 -2.88 -16.96
CA ARG A 350 0.59 -3.57 -17.25
C ARG A 350 1.76 -2.60 -17.33
N TYR A 351 1.51 -1.46 -17.97
CA TYR A 351 2.53 -0.44 -18.25
C TYR A 351 2.14 0.90 -17.62
N SER A 352 3.11 1.80 -17.46
CA SER A 352 2.88 3.19 -17.02
C SER A 352 1.88 3.93 -17.92
N GLY A 353 1.86 3.61 -19.21
CA GLY A 353 0.85 4.09 -20.15
C GLY A 353 -0.59 3.72 -19.78
N ASP A 354 -0.81 2.51 -19.25
CA ASP A 354 -2.13 2.07 -18.78
C ASP A 354 -2.53 2.82 -17.50
N ALA A 355 -1.58 3.02 -16.59
CA ALA A 355 -1.80 3.77 -15.35
C ALA A 355 -2.25 5.21 -15.63
N ILE A 356 -1.54 5.93 -16.51
CA ILE A 356 -1.91 7.32 -16.82
C ILE A 356 -3.22 7.41 -17.64
N LYS A 357 -3.55 6.40 -18.47
CA LYS A 357 -4.87 6.29 -19.11
C LYS A 357 -5.99 6.07 -18.10
N ALA A 358 -5.75 5.32 -17.01
CA ALA A 358 -6.72 5.17 -15.92
C ALA A 358 -7.02 6.51 -15.25
N ILE A 359 -5.99 7.32 -14.99
CA ILE A 359 -6.15 8.68 -14.47
C ILE A 359 -6.92 9.56 -15.46
N ALA A 360 -6.58 9.51 -16.76
CA ALA A 360 -7.33 10.23 -17.80
C ALA A 360 -8.81 9.83 -17.86
N ALA A 361 -9.12 8.56 -17.60
CA ALA A 361 -10.50 8.06 -17.54
C ALA A 361 -11.26 8.51 -16.28
N GLY A 362 -10.59 9.15 -15.30
CA GLY A 362 -11.23 9.74 -14.13
C GLY A 362 -10.79 9.15 -12.79
N ALA A 363 -9.88 8.18 -12.77
CA ALA A 363 -9.28 7.72 -11.51
C ALA A 363 -8.38 8.79 -10.90
N ASP A 364 -8.24 8.77 -9.58
CA ASP A 364 -7.33 9.60 -8.79
C ASP A 364 -6.04 8.83 -8.45
N ALA A 365 -6.14 7.50 -8.34
CA ALA A 365 -5.00 6.63 -8.12
C ALA A 365 -5.19 5.25 -8.79
N VAL A 366 -4.11 4.48 -8.88
CA VAL A 366 -4.12 3.11 -9.41
C VAL A 366 -3.63 2.11 -8.36
N MET A 367 -4.29 0.96 -8.28
CA MET A 367 -3.89 -0.16 -7.43
C MET A 367 -3.32 -1.29 -8.29
N LEU A 368 -2.10 -1.71 -7.99
CA LEU A 368 -1.33 -2.65 -8.80
C LEU A 368 -0.98 -3.92 -8.01
N GLY A 369 -1.30 -5.07 -8.61
CA GLY A 369 -0.91 -6.40 -8.11
C GLY A 369 0.32 -6.94 -8.85
N SER A 370 0.10 -7.56 -10.01
CA SER A 370 1.14 -8.26 -10.77
C SER A 370 2.37 -7.41 -11.12
N TYR A 371 2.20 -6.09 -11.23
CA TYR A 371 3.30 -5.16 -11.47
C TYR A 371 4.37 -5.26 -10.37
N PHE A 372 3.96 -5.38 -9.10
CA PHE A 372 4.83 -5.43 -7.93
C PHE A 372 5.14 -6.84 -7.42
N ALA A 373 4.43 -7.87 -7.88
CA ALA A 373 4.62 -9.25 -7.42
C ALA A 373 6.06 -9.78 -7.54
N GLY A 374 6.84 -9.24 -8.48
CA GLY A 374 8.23 -9.65 -8.75
C GLY A 374 9.29 -8.91 -7.94
N THR A 375 8.90 -7.94 -7.11
CA THR A 375 9.82 -7.05 -6.40
C THR A 375 10.45 -7.72 -5.19
N ASP A 376 11.48 -7.13 -4.59
CA ASP A 376 12.16 -7.64 -3.40
C ASP A 376 11.22 -7.68 -2.18
N GLU A 377 10.41 -6.63 -2.02
CA GLU A 377 9.55 -6.36 -0.87
C GLU A 377 8.22 -7.15 -0.90
N ALA A 378 7.79 -7.63 -2.07
CA ALA A 378 6.60 -8.47 -2.17
C ALA A 378 6.77 -9.78 -1.37
N PRO A 379 5.79 -10.27 -0.62
CA PRO A 379 5.89 -11.54 0.08
C PRO A 379 6.01 -12.71 -0.91
N GLY A 380 6.72 -13.76 -0.51
CA GLY A 380 6.87 -14.97 -1.30
C GLY A 380 8.30 -15.33 -1.67
N ARG A 381 8.51 -16.60 -2.02
CA ARG A 381 9.84 -17.16 -2.25
C ARG A 381 10.35 -16.85 -3.66
N VAL A 382 11.62 -16.44 -3.74
CA VAL A 382 12.36 -16.40 -5.01
C VAL A 382 12.70 -17.83 -5.46
N ILE A 383 12.25 -18.18 -6.66
CA ILE A 383 12.51 -19.48 -7.30
C ILE A 383 13.40 -19.28 -8.54
N THR A 384 14.29 -20.23 -8.80
CA THR A 384 15.13 -20.20 -10.01
C THR A 384 14.63 -21.24 -11.00
N MET A 385 14.26 -20.81 -12.19
CA MET A 385 13.79 -21.66 -13.29
C MET A 385 14.62 -21.35 -14.53
N ASN A 386 15.31 -22.38 -15.08
CA ASN A 386 16.17 -22.23 -16.26
C ASN A 386 17.22 -21.10 -16.13
N GLY A 387 17.79 -20.92 -14.94
CA GLY A 387 18.78 -19.88 -14.66
C GLY A 387 18.23 -18.45 -14.50
N LYS A 388 16.91 -18.25 -14.65
CA LYS A 388 16.23 -16.99 -14.38
C LYS A 388 15.53 -17.01 -13.03
N ARG A 389 15.49 -15.87 -12.35
CA ARG A 389 14.79 -15.69 -11.06
C ARG A 389 13.34 -15.30 -11.30
N TYR A 390 12.45 -15.88 -10.51
CA TYR A 390 11.01 -15.60 -10.48
C TYR A 390 10.53 -15.48 -9.03
N LYS A 391 9.39 -14.84 -8.81
CA LYS A 391 8.64 -14.88 -7.54
C LYS A 391 7.29 -15.56 -7.73
N GLN A 392 6.83 -16.24 -6.68
CA GLN A 392 5.51 -16.85 -6.65
C GLN A 392 4.43 -15.75 -6.58
N TYR A 393 3.40 -15.85 -7.42
CA TYR A 393 2.31 -14.88 -7.49
C TYR A 393 0.97 -15.60 -7.63
N ARG A 394 -0.04 -15.27 -6.82
CA ARG A 394 -1.34 -15.93 -6.89
C ARG A 394 -2.50 -14.97 -6.70
N GLY A 395 -3.65 -15.34 -7.26
CA GLY A 395 -4.86 -14.53 -7.18
C GLY A 395 -5.65 -14.84 -5.94
N MET A 396 -6.31 -13.83 -5.35
CA MET A 396 -7.19 -14.06 -4.19
C MET A 396 -8.31 -15.06 -4.48
N GLY A 397 -8.67 -15.24 -5.76
CA GLY A 397 -9.62 -16.26 -6.22
C GLY A 397 -9.02 -17.62 -6.57
N SER A 398 -7.72 -17.83 -6.39
CA SER A 398 -7.08 -19.14 -6.59
C SER A 398 -7.43 -20.08 -5.43
N VAL A 399 -7.39 -21.39 -5.69
CA VAL A 399 -7.64 -22.41 -4.65
C VAL A 399 -6.68 -22.25 -3.47
N GLY A 400 -5.40 -21.95 -3.73
CA GLY A 400 -4.42 -21.78 -2.66
C GLY A 400 -4.66 -20.53 -1.81
N ALA A 401 -5.11 -19.41 -2.40
CA ALA A 401 -5.45 -18.21 -1.64
C ALA A 401 -6.77 -18.38 -0.86
N MET A 402 -7.77 -19.04 -1.46
CA MET A 402 -9.03 -19.36 -0.77
C MET A 402 -8.80 -20.21 0.48
N ARG A 403 -7.92 -21.22 0.41
CA ARG A 403 -7.52 -22.06 1.56
C ARG A 403 -6.81 -21.29 2.67
N SER A 404 -6.17 -20.16 2.36
CA SER A 404 -5.44 -19.31 3.31
C SER A 404 -6.30 -18.17 3.88
N GLY A 405 -7.64 -18.21 3.72
CA GLY A 405 -8.57 -17.19 4.24
C GLY A 405 -9.12 -16.22 3.18
N GLY A 406 -8.79 -16.43 1.90
CA GLY A 406 -9.34 -15.64 0.77
C GLY A 406 -10.75 -16.04 0.33
N GLY A 407 -11.31 -17.13 0.87
CA GLY A 407 -12.57 -17.73 0.44
C GLY A 407 -13.80 -16.81 0.58
N ASP A 408 -13.93 -16.13 1.73
CA ASP A 408 -15.13 -15.32 2.03
C ASP A 408 -15.35 -14.16 1.06
N ARG A 409 -14.29 -13.71 0.36
CA ARG A 409 -14.35 -12.66 -0.67
C ARG A 409 -15.37 -12.97 -1.76
N TYR A 410 -15.67 -14.25 -2.00
CA TYR A 410 -16.58 -14.76 -3.02
C TYR A 410 -17.95 -15.20 -2.45
N LEU A 411 -18.29 -14.79 -1.22
CA LEU A 411 -19.62 -14.90 -0.60
C LEU A 411 -20.17 -16.34 -0.55
N ARG A 412 -19.35 -17.32 -0.16
CA ARG A 412 -19.78 -18.71 0.10
C ARG A 412 -19.47 -19.11 1.55
N GLU A 413 -20.42 -19.79 2.19
CA GLU A 413 -20.21 -20.43 3.51
C GLU A 413 -19.16 -21.55 3.40
N GLU A 414 -18.28 -21.67 4.39
CA GLU A 414 -17.31 -22.77 4.48
C GLU A 414 -18.02 -24.13 4.48
N GLY A 415 -17.88 -24.88 3.39
CA GLY A 415 -18.33 -26.25 3.29
C GLY A 415 -17.59 -27.16 4.28
N SER A 416 -18.36 -27.89 5.08
CA SER A 416 -17.93 -28.87 6.09
C SER A 416 -16.70 -29.70 5.67
N GLY A 417 -15.58 -29.55 6.37
CA GLY A 417 -14.31 -30.22 6.09
C GLY A 417 -14.37 -31.75 6.06
N GLY A 418 -14.48 -32.32 4.86
CA GLY A 418 -14.31 -33.75 4.58
C GLY A 418 -13.42 -33.98 3.35
N ASP A 419 -12.84 -35.18 3.28
CA ASP A 419 -12.01 -35.66 2.15
C ASP A 419 -12.80 -35.57 0.83
N GLY A 420 -12.58 -34.48 0.08
CA GLY A 420 -13.39 -34.06 -1.07
C GLY A 420 -13.52 -32.54 -1.25
N ALA A 421 -13.01 -31.74 -0.29
CA ALA A 421 -13.10 -30.27 -0.29
C ALA A 421 -12.56 -29.55 -1.55
N ASP A 422 -11.80 -30.23 -2.41
CA ASP A 422 -11.26 -29.66 -3.66
C ASP A 422 -12.33 -29.51 -4.75
N GLU A 423 -13.44 -30.26 -4.68
CA GLU A 423 -14.52 -30.24 -5.70
C GLU A 423 -15.60 -29.18 -5.42
N GLU A 424 -15.59 -28.52 -4.27
CA GLU A 424 -16.64 -27.57 -3.85
C GLU A 424 -16.31 -26.10 -4.19
N TYR A 425 -15.02 -25.76 -4.33
CA TYR A 425 -14.57 -24.42 -4.73
C TYR A 425 -14.69 -24.21 -6.24
N ILE A 426 -15.27 -23.07 -6.64
CA ILE A 426 -15.25 -22.60 -8.03
C ILE A 426 -14.22 -21.46 -8.09
N PRO A 427 -12.95 -21.71 -8.46
CA PRO A 427 -11.90 -20.70 -8.41
C PRO A 427 -12.11 -19.62 -9.46
N GLU A 428 -11.98 -18.36 -9.04
CA GLU A 428 -12.02 -17.17 -9.88
C GLU A 428 -10.62 -16.53 -10.08
N GLY A 429 -9.56 -17.30 -9.80
CA GLY A 429 -8.18 -16.90 -10.06
C GLY A 429 -7.20 -18.06 -10.23
N VAL A 430 -5.97 -17.73 -10.62
CA VAL A 430 -4.89 -18.69 -10.91
C VAL A 430 -3.65 -18.44 -10.05
N GLU A 431 -2.76 -19.43 -10.00
CA GLU A 431 -1.42 -19.31 -9.43
C GLU A 431 -0.37 -19.31 -10.56
N ALA A 432 0.60 -18.42 -10.45
CA ALA A 432 1.63 -18.18 -11.46
C ALA A 432 2.99 -17.88 -10.82
N ALA A 433 4.01 -17.77 -11.66
CA ALA A 433 5.30 -17.22 -11.27
C ALA A 433 5.56 -15.99 -12.15
N THR A 434 5.96 -14.89 -11.52
CA THR A 434 6.29 -13.64 -12.22
C THR A 434 7.82 -13.47 -12.27
N PRO A 435 8.40 -12.90 -13.33
CA PRO A 435 9.82 -12.58 -13.36
C PRO A 435 10.23 -11.72 -12.16
N TYR A 436 11.43 -11.96 -11.63
CA TYR A 436 12.00 -11.10 -10.58
C TYR A 436 12.38 -9.73 -11.17
N LYS A 437 11.99 -8.65 -10.49
CA LYS A 437 12.09 -7.26 -10.98
C LYS A 437 13.12 -6.39 -10.24
N GLY A 438 13.56 -6.77 -9.05
CA GLY A 438 14.40 -5.92 -8.18
C GLY A 438 13.55 -5.19 -7.15
N SER A 439 13.95 -4.00 -6.71
CA SER A 439 13.21 -3.27 -5.67
C SER A 439 11.96 -2.58 -6.20
N VAL A 440 10.95 -2.42 -5.33
CA VAL A 440 9.75 -1.63 -5.63
C VAL A 440 10.09 -0.16 -5.88
N GLU A 441 11.14 0.39 -5.26
CA GLU A 441 11.67 1.74 -5.55
C GLU A 441 11.92 1.92 -7.06
N SER A 442 12.65 0.99 -7.67
CA SER A 442 13.03 1.07 -9.08
C SER A 442 11.80 1.00 -9.98
N GLU A 443 10.90 0.06 -9.70
CA GLU A 443 9.66 -0.13 -10.47
C GLU A 443 8.73 1.09 -10.35
N LEU A 444 8.56 1.62 -9.13
CA LEU A 444 7.73 2.79 -8.89
C LEU A 444 8.30 4.04 -9.55
N HIS A 445 9.63 4.22 -9.53
CA HIS A 445 10.29 5.31 -10.24
C HIS A 445 10.02 5.26 -11.75
N GLN A 446 10.13 4.07 -12.37
CA GLN A 446 9.82 3.90 -13.80
C GLN A 446 8.33 4.14 -14.10
N LEU A 447 7.45 3.66 -13.23
CA LEU A 447 6.01 3.81 -13.37
C LEU A 447 5.60 5.29 -13.33
N VAL A 448 6.02 6.01 -12.29
CA VAL A 448 5.70 7.43 -12.07
C VAL A 448 6.36 8.30 -13.13
N GLY A 449 7.63 8.04 -13.49
CA GLY A 449 8.30 8.76 -14.57
C GLY A 449 7.59 8.60 -15.93
N GLY A 450 7.04 7.42 -16.21
CA GLY A 450 6.19 7.21 -17.40
C GLY A 450 4.86 7.98 -17.34
N MET A 451 4.26 8.09 -16.16
CA MET A 451 3.05 8.91 -15.94
C MET A 451 3.34 10.40 -16.15
N GLN A 452 4.42 10.90 -15.55
CA GLN A 452 4.89 12.28 -15.72
C GLN A 452 5.21 12.62 -17.18
N ALA A 453 5.83 11.69 -17.93
CA ALA A 453 6.01 11.85 -19.37
C ALA A 453 4.67 12.00 -20.10
N GLY A 454 3.68 11.18 -19.75
CA GLY A 454 2.30 11.29 -20.25
C GLY A 454 1.66 12.64 -19.93
N MET A 455 1.88 13.17 -18.72
CA MET A 455 1.43 14.51 -18.33
C MET A 455 2.12 15.61 -19.16
N GLY A 456 3.42 15.47 -19.44
CA GLY A 456 4.17 16.34 -20.34
C GLY A 456 3.60 16.35 -21.76
N TYR A 457 3.22 15.21 -22.32
CA TYR A 457 2.58 15.13 -23.66
C TYR A 457 1.19 15.78 -23.73
N VAL A 458 0.44 15.81 -22.63
CA VAL A 458 -0.88 16.48 -22.53
C VAL A 458 -0.74 17.95 -22.08
N GLY A 459 0.44 18.33 -21.58
CA GLY A 459 0.72 19.65 -21.05
C GLY A 459 -0.07 19.97 -19.79
N SER A 460 -0.03 19.07 -18.81
CA SER A 460 -0.65 19.30 -17.50
C SER A 460 0.37 19.19 -16.38
N GLU A 461 0.37 20.16 -15.48
CA GLU A 461 1.28 20.23 -14.33
C GLU A 461 0.79 19.39 -13.14
N THR A 462 -0.51 19.08 -13.06
CA THR A 462 -1.10 18.36 -11.91
C THR A 462 -2.06 17.26 -12.35
N ILE A 463 -2.31 16.27 -11.48
CA ILE A 463 -3.29 15.20 -11.71
C ILE A 463 -4.70 15.75 -12.00
N PRO A 464 -5.29 16.68 -11.21
CA PRO A 464 -6.61 17.25 -11.52
C PRO A 464 -6.64 18.01 -12.86
N GLY A 465 -5.56 18.73 -13.17
CA GLY A 465 -5.40 19.38 -14.47
C GLY A 465 -5.37 18.36 -15.61
N PHE A 466 -4.73 17.21 -15.38
CA PHE A 466 -4.56 16.17 -16.38
C PHE A 466 -5.89 15.49 -16.70
N LYS A 467 -6.68 15.16 -15.67
CA LYS A 467 -8.05 14.63 -15.82
C LYS A 467 -8.93 15.57 -16.67
N THR A 468 -8.78 16.88 -16.50
CA THR A 468 -9.57 17.89 -17.21
C THR A 468 -9.10 18.09 -18.66
N ARG A 469 -7.80 18.03 -18.91
CA ARG A 469 -7.19 18.35 -20.22
C ARG A 469 -7.03 17.16 -21.15
N SER A 470 -6.90 15.96 -20.60
CA SER A 470 -6.63 14.77 -21.40
C SER A 470 -7.81 14.42 -22.31
N GLU A 471 -7.49 13.98 -23.53
CA GLU A 471 -8.46 13.45 -24.47
C GLU A 471 -8.02 12.05 -24.89
N LEU A 472 -8.93 11.09 -24.82
CA LEU A 472 -8.70 9.72 -25.31
C LEU A 472 -9.13 9.58 -26.77
N VAL A 473 -8.31 8.88 -27.56
CA VAL A 473 -8.64 8.51 -28.94
C VAL A 473 -8.74 7.00 -29.04
N ARG A 474 -9.79 6.50 -29.70
CA ARG A 474 -9.94 5.07 -29.97
C ARG A 474 -8.97 4.60 -31.04
N VAL A 475 -8.41 3.43 -30.84
CA VAL A 475 -7.56 2.75 -31.82
C VAL A 475 -8.19 1.44 -32.27
N SER A 476 -7.87 1.02 -33.48
CA SER A 476 -8.20 -0.33 -33.95
C SER A 476 -7.15 -1.32 -33.46
N SER A 477 -7.40 -2.63 -33.62
CA SER A 477 -6.39 -3.65 -33.33
C SER A 477 -5.09 -3.47 -34.13
N ALA A 478 -5.14 -2.87 -35.32
CA ALA A 478 -3.94 -2.51 -36.07
C ALA A 478 -3.18 -1.34 -35.43
N GLY A 479 -3.90 -0.35 -34.88
CA GLY A 479 -3.30 0.75 -34.12
C GLY A 479 -2.70 0.29 -32.79
N GLN A 480 -3.32 -0.71 -32.15
CA GLN A 480 -2.73 -1.35 -30.98
C GLN A 480 -1.39 -2.02 -31.33
N GLN A 481 -1.35 -2.82 -32.41
CA GLN A 481 -0.10 -3.45 -32.87
C GLN A 481 0.97 -2.41 -33.25
N GLU A 482 0.58 -1.30 -33.87
CA GLU A 482 1.47 -0.17 -34.17
C GLU A 482 2.06 0.47 -32.90
N GLY A 483 1.29 0.51 -31.80
CA GLY A 483 1.72 1.11 -30.54
C GLY A 483 2.86 0.37 -29.82
N HIS A 484 3.08 -0.91 -30.14
CA HIS A 484 4.20 -1.69 -29.63
C HIS A 484 5.38 -1.69 -30.63
N PRO A 485 6.64 -1.87 -30.18
CA PRO A 485 7.76 -2.12 -31.08
C PRO A 485 7.47 -3.28 -32.04
N HIS A 486 7.57 -3.01 -33.33
CA HIS A 486 7.30 -3.97 -34.40
C HIS A 486 8.41 -3.92 -35.46
N ASP A 487 8.51 -4.99 -36.26
CA ASP A 487 9.50 -5.14 -37.34
C ASP A 487 10.99 -5.08 -36.92
N VAL A 488 11.28 -5.38 -35.65
CA VAL A 488 12.64 -5.42 -35.08
C VAL A 488 12.84 -6.62 -34.14
N VAL A 489 14.10 -6.99 -33.92
CA VAL A 489 14.49 -7.95 -32.86
C VAL A 489 14.99 -7.14 -31.67
N ILE A 490 14.30 -7.25 -30.53
CA ILE A 490 14.72 -6.61 -29.28
C ILE A 490 15.99 -7.31 -28.79
N THR A 491 17.09 -6.56 -28.67
CA THR A 491 18.37 -7.08 -28.15
C THR A 491 18.46 -6.95 -26.64
N ASP A 492 17.90 -5.87 -26.10
CA ASP A 492 17.93 -5.50 -24.69
C ASP A 492 16.56 -4.95 -24.31
N GLU A 493 15.92 -5.56 -23.31
CA GLU A 493 14.62 -5.10 -22.79
C GLU A 493 14.83 -3.87 -21.89
N ALA A 494 13.95 -2.88 -22.04
CA ALA A 494 13.95 -1.71 -21.17
C ALA A 494 13.23 -2.05 -19.85
N PRO A 495 13.62 -1.47 -18.70
CA PRO A 495 12.96 -1.74 -17.42
C PRO A 495 11.45 -1.53 -17.42
N ASN A 496 10.94 -0.62 -18.25
CA ASN A 496 9.56 -0.20 -18.32
C ASN A 496 8.74 -0.86 -19.46
N TYR A 497 9.31 -1.82 -20.21
CA TYR A 497 8.62 -2.47 -21.31
C TYR A 497 9.05 -3.93 -21.54
N SER A 498 8.08 -4.84 -21.49
CA SER A 498 8.23 -6.25 -21.86
C SER A 498 7.27 -6.62 -22.99
N PRO A 499 7.73 -7.20 -24.10
CA PRO A 499 6.89 -7.44 -25.28
C PRO A 499 5.82 -8.54 -25.13
N ASN A 500 5.83 -9.30 -24.03
CA ASN A 500 4.91 -10.43 -23.81
C ASN A 500 3.96 -10.22 -22.61
N GLU A 501 3.84 -9.00 -22.09
CA GLU A 501 2.96 -8.67 -20.94
C GLU A 501 1.59 -8.09 -21.34
#